data_AF-A0AAD5VGL7-F1
#
_entry.id   AF-A0AAD5VGL7-F1
#
_cell.length_a   1.000
_cell.length_b   1.000
_cell.length_c   1.000
_cell.angle_alpha   90.00
_cell.angle_beta   90.00
_cell.angle_gamma   90.00
#
_symmetry.space_group_name_H-M   'P 1'
#
loop_
_entity.id
_entity.type
_entity.pdbx_description
1 polymer ?
#
loop_
_entity_poly.entity_id
_entity_poly.type
_entity_poly.pdbx_seq_one_letter_code
_entity_poly.pdbx_strand_id
1 'polypeptide(L)'
;MHPNADHHPLVPHNPGYPGLIICNRLEVSEGVWSLLIHSGNRGTPVQWIYAGQYENRLVGEMEPEDFKNQRDLLKKAWVERIWRLKNHPRFSEMRARISLRKQGKVLTDENVQTEKQRSDITSIIAPDDIILALENGEEKLMMFTLLCVGYDHSLARELEYESKKWKSKNTFIPGDGATPIDRTRKRKRTTRGA
;
A
#
# COMPACT_ATOMS: atom_id res chain seq x y z
N MET A 1 7.70 7.30 6.89
CA MET A 1 6.98 6.10 6.39
C MET A 1 5.65 5.96 7.13
N HIS A 2 4.57 5.52 6.46
CA HIS A 2 3.23 5.42 7.05
C HIS A 2 2.51 4.09 6.67
N PRO A 3 2.94 2.95 7.21
CA PRO A 3 2.33 1.65 6.89
C PRO A 3 0.87 1.60 7.35
N ASN A 4 0.00 1.03 6.51
CA ASN A 4 -1.40 0.74 6.87
C ASN A 4 -1.48 -0.66 7.50
N ALA A 5 -2.08 -0.77 8.69
CA ALA A 5 -2.27 -2.04 9.42
C ALA A 5 -3.00 -3.13 8.60
N ASP A 6 -3.89 -2.75 7.67
CA ASP A 6 -4.57 -3.70 6.78
C ASP A 6 -3.59 -4.46 5.86
N HIS A 7 -2.43 -3.87 5.55
CA HIS A 7 -1.39 -4.44 4.68
C HIS A 7 -0.17 -4.94 5.47
N HIS A 8 -0.01 -4.51 6.72
CA HIS A 8 1.15 -4.80 7.56
C HIS A 8 0.68 -5.16 8.98
N PRO A 9 0.26 -6.41 9.21
CA PRO A 9 -0.35 -6.82 10.49
C PRO A 9 0.62 -6.73 11.68
N LEU A 10 1.92 -6.72 11.41
CA LEU A 10 2.99 -6.72 12.41
C LEU A 10 3.69 -5.36 12.51
N VAL A 11 3.05 -4.29 12.03
CA VAL A 11 3.53 -2.92 12.28
C VAL A 11 3.53 -2.63 13.80
N PRO A 12 4.50 -1.85 14.32
CA PRO A 12 4.48 -1.42 15.71
C PRO A 12 3.18 -0.70 16.03
N HIS A 13 2.52 -1.10 17.13
CA HIS A 13 1.32 -0.44 17.63
C HIS A 13 1.64 0.63 18.68
N ASN A 14 2.83 0.55 19.28
CA ASN A 14 3.31 1.47 20.29
C ASN A 14 4.60 2.17 19.81
N PRO A 15 4.81 3.44 20.15
CA PRO A 15 6.08 4.12 19.89
C PRO A 15 7.28 3.36 20.44
N GLY A 16 8.36 3.31 19.67
CA GLY A 16 9.61 2.63 20.03
C GLY A 16 9.64 1.11 19.84
N TYR A 17 8.51 0.45 19.58
CA TYR A 17 8.46 -1.01 19.47
C TYR A 17 8.98 -1.48 18.11
N PRO A 18 9.68 -2.62 18.04
CA PRO A 18 10.04 -3.21 16.77
C PRO A 18 8.80 -3.75 16.04
N GLY A 19 8.94 -4.01 14.75
CA GLY A 19 7.88 -4.64 13.98
C GLY A 19 8.33 -5.15 12.63
N LEU A 20 7.38 -5.55 11.81
CA LEU A 20 7.62 -6.12 10.49
C LEU A 20 6.67 -5.52 9.48
N ILE A 21 7.20 -5.14 8.32
CA ILE A 21 6.41 -4.66 7.20
C ILE A 21 6.72 -5.47 5.95
N ILE A 22 5.67 -5.70 5.17
CA ILE A 22 5.79 -6.21 3.81
C ILE A 22 5.94 -4.99 2.89
N CYS A 23 6.98 -4.88 2.07
CA CYS A 23 7.18 -3.72 1.21
C CYS A 23 8.01 -4.05 -0.02
N ASN A 24 7.49 -3.85 -1.23
CA ASN A 24 8.27 -4.11 -2.45
C ASN A 24 9.10 -2.91 -2.93
N ARG A 25 9.57 -2.06 -2.00
CA ARG A 25 10.42 -0.88 -2.24
C ARG A 25 11.75 -1.08 -1.53
N LEU A 26 12.86 -1.22 -2.26
CA LEU A 26 14.18 -1.46 -1.65
C LEU A 26 14.75 -0.23 -0.97
N GLU A 27 14.41 0.96 -1.47
CA GLU A 27 14.85 2.24 -0.91
C GLU A 27 14.40 2.45 0.54
N VAL A 28 13.43 1.67 1.03
CA VAL A 28 13.05 1.73 2.45
C VAL A 28 14.16 1.24 3.36
N SER A 29 15.07 0.37 2.90
CA SER A 29 16.25 -0.01 3.70
C SER A 29 17.35 1.06 3.75
N GLU A 30 17.19 2.16 3.01
CA GLU A 30 18.18 3.22 2.96
C GLU A 30 17.85 4.28 4.02
N GLY A 31 18.72 4.40 5.02
CA GLY A 31 18.67 5.44 6.03
C GLY A 31 17.62 5.23 7.14
N VAL A 32 17.37 6.31 7.87
CA VAL A 32 16.49 6.36 9.03
C VAL A 32 15.19 7.07 8.65
N TRP A 33 14.06 6.43 8.97
CA TRP A 33 12.73 6.90 8.60
C TRP A 33 11.91 7.25 9.83
N SER A 34 11.27 8.42 9.81
CA SER A 34 10.23 8.74 10.78
C SER A 34 8.99 7.89 10.52
N LEU A 35 8.62 7.05 11.48
CA LEU A 35 7.46 6.17 11.38
C LEU A 35 6.21 6.86 11.95
N LEU A 36 5.16 6.93 11.14
CA LEU A 36 3.84 7.39 11.54
C LEU A 36 2.88 6.20 11.49
N ILE A 37 2.21 5.91 12.60
CA ILE A 37 1.22 4.85 12.70
C ILE A 37 -0.18 5.43 12.85
N HIS A 38 -1.16 4.71 12.32
CA HIS A 38 -2.55 5.12 12.40
C HIS A 38 -3.18 4.63 13.70
N SER A 39 -3.80 5.55 14.42
CA SER A 39 -4.61 5.32 15.61
C SER A 39 -6.05 5.71 15.29
N GLY A 40 -6.97 4.77 15.46
CA GLY A 40 -8.40 4.99 15.25
C GLY A 40 -9.12 3.76 14.69
N ASN A 41 -10.31 3.52 15.22
CA ASN A 41 -11.24 2.52 14.69
C ASN A 41 -12.03 3.10 13.50
N ARG A 42 -12.63 2.22 12.69
CA ARG A 42 -13.59 2.64 11.67
C ARG A 42 -14.66 3.54 12.29
N GLY A 43 -14.89 4.71 11.71
CA GLY A 43 -15.87 5.70 12.19
C GLY A 43 -15.30 6.73 13.17
N THR A 44 -14.05 6.60 13.60
CA THR A 44 -13.36 7.65 14.37
C THR A 44 -12.42 8.47 13.48
N PRO A 45 -12.19 9.76 13.79
CA PRO A 45 -11.21 10.55 13.06
C PRO A 45 -9.84 9.90 13.11
N VAL A 46 -9.24 9.73 11.93
CA VAL A 46 -7.86 9.25 11.73
C VAL A 46 -6.89 10.07 12.59
N GLN A 47 -6.14 9.42 13.48
CA GLN A 47 -5.07 10.04 14.25
C GLN A 47 -3.73 9.46 13.83
N TRP A 48 -2.78 10.33 13.53
CA TRP A 48 -1.41 9.94 13.24
C TRP A 48 -0.59 10.04 14.52
N ILE A 49 0.08 8.94 14.88
CA ILE A 49 0.99 8.87 16.02
C ILE A 49 2.40 8.74 15.47
N TYR A 50 3.29 9.61 15.92
CA TYR A 50 4.72 9.44 15.68
C TYR A 50 5.30 8.34 16.56
N ALA A 51 5.75 7.28 15.93
CA ALA A 51 6.21 6.05 16.58
C ALA A 51 7.73 6.02 16.79
N GLY A 52 8.48 6.97 16.23
CA GLY A 52 9.94 7.08 16.35
C GLY A 52 10.68 7.13 15.02
N GLN A 53 12.00 7.06 15.11
CA GLN A 53 12.94 6.96 13.99
C GLN A 53 13.36 5.50 13.81
N TYR A 54 13.21 4.95 12.61
CA TYR A 54 13.40 3.53 12.33
C TYR A 54 14.40 3.28 11.22
N GLU A 55 15.28 2.31 11.46
CA GLU A 55 16.00 1.62 10.39
C GLU A 55 15.16 0.44 9.91
N ASN A 56 15.10 0.26 8.58
CA ASN A 56 14.43 -0.88 7.98
C ASN A 56 15.49 -1.82 7.44
N ARG A 57 15.41 -3.11 7.77
CA ARG A 57 16.33 -4.12 7.27
C ARG A 57 15.56 -5.18 6.50
N LEU A 58 15.97 -5.45 5.26
CA LEU A 58 15.44 -6.57 4.49
C LEU A 58 15.80 -7.85 5.24
N VAL A 59 14.79 -8.61 5.66
CA VAL A 59 14.98 -9.89 6.34
C VAL A 59 14.68 -11.08 5.46
N GLY A 60 14.06 -10.85 4.31
CA GLY A 60 13.84 -11.88 3.31
C GLY A 60 12.62 -11.58 2.45
N GLU A 61 12.14 -12.63 1.83
CA GLU A 61 10.92 -12.64 1.04
C GLU A 61 9.89 -13.53 1.72
N MET A 62 8.62 -13.17 1.63
CA MET A 62 7.52 -13.97 2.15
C MET A 62 7.47 -15.29 1.40
N GLU A 63 7.50 -16.39 2.16
CA GLU A 63 7.41 -17.70 1.58
C GLU A 63 5.97 -17.99 1.11
N PRO A 64 5.79 -18.88 0.10
CA PRO A 64 4.48 -19.12 -0.50
C PRO A 64 3.47 -19.66 0.51
N GLU A 65 3.93 -20.50 1.43
CA GLU A 65 3.11 -21.05 2.51
C GLU A 65 2.70 -19.97 3.52
N ASP A 66 3.59 -19.02 3.83
CA ASP A 66 3.25 -17.88 4.68
C ASP A 66 2.20 -17.00 4.02
N PHE A 67 2.30 -16.77 2.70
CA PHE A 67 1.30 -16.02 1.94
C PHE A 67 -0.04 -16.77 1.91
N LYS A 68 -0.03 -18.08 1.63
CA LYS A 68 -1.23 -18.94 1.65
C LYS A 68 -1.96 -18.89 3.00
N ASN A 69 -1.23 -18.84 4.11
CA ASN A 69 -1.80 -18.79 5.45
C ASN A 69 -2.22 -17.39 5.91
N GLN A 70 -2.02 -16.35 5.09
CA GLN A 70 -2.54 -15.02 5.40
C GLN A 70 -4.06 -14.96 5.28
N ARG A 71 -4.66 -14.04 6.06
CA ARG A 71 -6.09 -13.70 5.96
C ARG A 71 -6.44 -13.23 4.56
N ASP A 72 -7.61 -13.62 4.05
CA ASP A 72 -8.13 -13.21 2.73
C ASP A 72 -8.11 -11.70 2.51
N LEU A 73 -8.40 -10.93 3.56
CA LEU A 73 -8.39 -9.47 3.50
C LEU A 73 -7.00 -8.93 3.16
N LEU A 74 -5.94 -9.53 3.74
CA LEU A 74 -4.56 -9.14 3.48
C LEU A 74 -4.13 -9.57 2.07
N LYS A 75 -4.47 -10.80 1.65
CA LYS A 75 -4.22 -11.28 0.28
C LYS A 75 -4.84 -10.35 -0.76
N LYS A 76 -6.14 -10.04 -0.61
CA LYS A 76 -6.88 -9.12 -1.49
C LYS A 76 -6.26 -7.73 -1.51
N ALA A 77 -5.85 -7.20 -0.36
CA ALA A 77 -5.23 -5.89 -0.28
C ALA A 77 -3.92 -5.81 -1.07
N TRP A 78 -3.06 -6.83 -0.97
CA TRP A 78 -1.81 -6.90 -1.73
C TRP A 78 -2.03 -7.12 -3.23
N VAL A 79 -2.95 -8.01 -3.60
CA VAL A 79 -3.34 -8.23 -5.00
C VAL A 79 -3.86 -6.95 -5.63
N GLU A 80 -4.75 -6.23 -4.94
CA GLU A 80 -5.30 -4.96 -5.42
C GLU A 80 -4.20 -3.91 -5.61
N ARG A 81 -3.22 -3.90 -4.70
CA ARG A 81 -2.08 -2.98 -4.77
C ARG A 81 -1.19 -3.29 -5.96
N ILE A 82 -0.84 -4.56 -6.17
CA ILE A 82 -0.07 -5.02 -7.34
C ILE A 82 -0.86 -4.73 -8.62
N TRP A 83 -2.16 -4.92 -8.61
CA TRP A 83 -3.03 -4.70 -9.76
C TRP A 83 -3.14 -3.21 -10.16
N ARG A 84 -3.46 -2.33 -9.20
CA ARG A 84 -3.75 -0.91 -9.45
C ARG A 84 -2.52 -0.04 -9.65
N LEU A 85 -1.42 -0.30 -8.96
CA LEU A 85 -0.24 0.57 -9.01
C LEU A 85 0.60 0.28 -10.24
N LYS A 86 0.13 0.78 -11.39
CA LYS A 86 0.71 0.51 -12.71
C LYS A 86 2.15 1.02 -12.82
N ASN A 87 2.44 2.18 -12.24
CA ASN A 87 3.75 2.85 -12.34
C ASN A 87 4.78 2.36 -11.31
N HIS A 88 4.43 1.40 -10.46
CA HIS A 88 5.38 0.87 -9.46
C HIS A 88 6.33 -0.12 -10.14
N PRO A 89 7.67 0.14 -10.18
CA PRO A 89 8.61 -0.65 -10.97
C PRO A 89 8.52 -2.17 -10.71
N ARG A 90 8.59 -2.57 -9.43
CA ARG A 90 8.48 -3.97 -9.04
C ARG A 90 7.13 -4.61 -9.41
N PHE A 91 6.01 -3.92 -9.20
CA PHE A 91 4.70 -4.49 -9.54
C PHE A 91 4.49 -4.59 -11.04
N SER A 92 5.04 -3.65 -11.82
CA SER A 92 5.02 -3.77 -13.28
C SER A 92 5.83 -4.98 -13.77
N GLU A 93 6.97 -5.29 -13.14
CA GLU A 93 7.74 -6.49 -13.45
C GLU A 93 7.02 -7.78 -13.02
N MET A 94 6.38 -7.79 -11.84
CA MET A 94 5.58 -8.94 -11.40
C MET A 94 4.46 -9.23 -12.40
N ARG A 95 3.69 -8.21 -12.80
CA ARG A 95 2.62 -8.37 -13.79
C ARG A 95 3.16 -8.84 -15.14
N ALA A 96 4.30 -8.34 -15.59
CA ALA A 96 4.98 -8.78 -16.81
C ALA A 96 5.32 -10.29 -16.76
N ARG A 97 5.96 -10.75 -15.68
CA ARG A 97 6.29 -12.17 -15.51
C ARG A 97 5.05 -13.06 -15.45
N ILE A 98 4.02 -12.65 -14.70
CA ILE A 98 2.73 -13.38 -14.64
C ILE A 98 2.10 -13.47 -16.02
N SER A 99 2.06 -12.36 -16.77
CA SER A 99 1.50 -12.33 -18.13
C SER A 99 2.24 -13.26 -19.08
N LEU A 100 3.58 -13.29 -19.03
CA LEU A 100 4.40 -14.18 -19.84
C LEU A 100 4.17 -15.65 -19.49
N ARG A 101 4.15 -16.00 -18.19
CA ARG A 101 3.84 -17.38 -17.74
C ARG A 101 2.46 -17.82 -18.22
N LYS A 102 1.45 -16.97 -18.07
CA LYS A 102 0.07 -17.25 -18.52
C LYS A 102 -0.02 -17.49 -20.03
N GLN A 103 0.82 -16.82 -20.82
CA GLN A 103 0.92 -17.00 -22.27
C GLN A 103 1.82 -18.19 -22.67
N GLY A 104 2.43 -18.90 -21.73
CA GLY A 104 3.39 -19.99 -22.01
C GLY A 104 4.70 -19.51 -22.62
N LYS A 105 5.09 -18.24 -22.40
CA LYS A 105 6.31 -17.63 -22.95
C LYS A 105 7.49 -17.78 -21.98
N VAL A 106 8.70 -17.85 -22.54
CA VAL A 106 9.94 -17.92 -21.77
C VAL A 106 10.20 -16.60 -21.03
N LEU A 107 10.59 -16.70 -19.77
CA LEU A 107 10.97 -15.57 -18.93
C LEU A 107 12.44 -15.19 -19.17
N THR A 108 12.70 -14.38 -20.18
CA THR A 108 13.98 -13.69 -20.36
C THR A 108 13.86 -12.25 -19.89
N ASP A 109 14.98 -11.62 -19.48
CA ASP A 109 14.97 -10.21 -19.08
C ASP A 109 14.43 -9.30 -20.18
N GLU A 110 14.79 -9.59 -21.44
CA GLU A 110 14.27 -8.89 -22.61
C GLU A 110 12.75 -9.02 -22.76
N ASN A 111 12.21 -10.24 -22.62
CA ASN A 111 10.77 -10.47 -22.68
C ASN A 111 10.05 -9.76 -21.54
N VAL A 112 10.61 -9.77 -20.33
CA VAL A 112 10.04 -9.07 -19.18
C VAL A 112 10.04 -7.56 -19.41
N GLN A 113 11.13 -6.98 -19.90
CA GLN A 113 11.17 -5.53 -20.20
C GLN A 113 10.18 -5.15 -21.30
N THR A 114 10.08 -5.93 -22.38
CA THR A 114 9.11 -5.69 -23.45
C THR A 114 7.66 -5.81 -22.94
N GLU A 115 7.34 -6.88 -22.20
CA GLU A 115 5.99 -7.10 -21.68
C GLU A 115 5.60 -6.04 -20.63
N LYS A 116 6.55 -5.56 -19.82
CA LYS A 116 6.36 -4.49 -18.83
C LYS A 116 5.88 -3.17 -19.46
N GLN A 117 6.23 -2.90 -20.72
CA GLN A 117 5.79 -1.70 -21.44
C GLN A 117 4.38 -1.80 -22.03
N ARG A 118 3.73 -2.97 -21.98
CA ARG A 118 2.39 -3.15 -22.51
C ARG A 118 1.35 -2.41 -21.68
N SER A 119 0.60 -1.53 -22.33
CA SER A 119 -0.49 -0.78 -21.69
C SER A 119 -1.71 -1.66 -21.36
N ASP A 120 -1.87 -2.77 -22.07
CA ASP A 120 -3.01 -3.69 -22.00
C ASP A 120 -2.76 -4.92 -21.12
N ILE A 121 -1.65 -4.98 -20.37
CA ILE A 121 -1.29 -6.17 -19.58
C ILE A 121 -2.38 -6.61 -18.60
N THR A 122 -3.11 -5.64 -18.00
CA THR A 122 -4.23 -5.90 -17.09
C THR A 122 -5.48 -6.44 -17.78
N SER A 123 -5.47 -6.59 -19.11
CA SER A 123 -6.50 -7.29 -19.87
C SER A 123 -6.15 -8.78 -20.07
N ILE A 124 -4.89 -9.16 -19.83
CA ILE A 124 -4.37 -10.53 -20.04
C ILE A 124 -4.40 -11.31 -18.72
N ILE A 125 -3.87 -10.68 -17.67
CA ILE A 125 -3.89 -11.22 -16.32
C ILE A 125 -5.16 -10.77 -15.60
N ALA A 126 -5.58 -11.50 -14.58
CA ALA A 126 -6.66 -11.21 -13.65
C ALA A 126 -6.10 -11.17 -12.21
N PRO A 127 -6.82 -10.59 -11.24
CA PRO A 127 -6.41 -10.61 -9.84
C PRO A 127 -6.09 -12.01 -9.30
N ASP A 128 -6.83 -13.03 -9.73
CA ASP A 128 -6.62 -14.42 -9.31
C ASP A 128 -5.28 -14.98 -9.82
N ASP A 129 -4.79 -14.53 -10.98
CA ASP A 129 -3.45 -14.93 -11.47
C ASP A 129 -2.35 -14.39 -10.55
N ILE A 130 -2.56 -13.23 -9.94
CA ILE A 130 -1.61 -12.66 -8.96
C ILE A 130 -1.64 -13.47 -7.65
N ILE A 131 -2.83 -13.86 -7.20
CA ILE A 131 -2.97 -14.73 -6.02
C ILE A 131 -2.21 -16.04 -6.25
N LEU A 132 -2.49 -16.72 -7.35
CA LEU A 132 -1.85 -17.99 -7.69
C LEU A 132 -0.34 -17.85 -7.81
N ALA A 133 0.15 -16.79 -8.45
CA ALA A 133 1.58 -16.55 -8.57
C ALA A 133 2.28 -16.38 -7.20
N LEU A 134 1.64 -15.70 -6.25
CA LEU A 134 2.16 -15.53 -4.89
C LEU A 134 2.06 -16.83 -4.08
N GLU A 135 0.94 -17.54 -4.18
CA GLU A 135 0.69 -18.81 -3.47
C GLU A 135 1.57 -19.96 -3.98
N ASN A 136 1.98 -19.92 -5.25
CA ASN A 136 2.90 -20.89 -5.85
C ASN A 136 4.38 -20.47 -5.71
N GLY A 137 4.66 -19.26 -5.22
CA GLY A 137 6.02 -18.75 -5.07
C GLY A 137 6.69 -18.29 -6.37
N GLU A 138 5.92 -18.14 -7.44
CA GLU A 138 6.38 -17.58 -8.72
C GLU A 138 6.70 -16.09 -8.61
N GLU A 139 6.01 -15.42 -7.68
CA GLU A 139 6.25 -14.05 -7.26
C GLU A 139 6.34 -14.00 -5.74
N LYS A 140 7.11 -13.05 -5.20
CA LYS A 140 7.31 -12.91 -3.75
C LYS A 140 7.17 -11.47 -3.29
N LEU A 141 6.76 -11.30 -2.04
CA LEU A 141 6.67 -10.01 -1.36
C LEU A 141 7.87 -9.85 -0.42
N MET A 142 8.55 -8.71 -0.46
CA MET A 142 9.71 -8.50 0.39
C MET A 142 9.28 -8.13 1.82
N MET A 143 10.01 -8.62 2.81
CA MET A 143 9.75 -8.42 4.24
C MET A 143 10.90 -7.65 4.89
N PHE A 144 10.55 -6.61 5.65
CA PHE A 144 11.51 -5.76 6.34
C PHE A 144 11.20 -5.72 7.83
N THR A 145 12.23 -5.88 8.67
CA THR A 145 12.13 -5.55 10.09
C THR A 145 12.27 -4.04 10.29
N LEU A 146 11.43 -3.51 11.16
CA LEU A 146 11.47 -2.15 11.67
C LEU A 146 12.19 -2.15 13.02
N LEU A 147 13.32 -1.47 13.11
CA LEU A 147 14.08 -1.30 14.35
C LEU A 147 14.10 0.17 14.74
N CYS A 148 13.55 0.49 15.92
CA CYS A 148 13.57 1.85 16.43
C CYS A 148 15.00 2.21 16.87
N VAL A 149 15.56 3.25 16.26
CA VAL A 149 16.92 3.75 16.54
C VAL A 149 16.92 5.08 17.28
N GLY A 150 15.76 5.73 17.40
CA GLY A 150 15.64 6.96 18.16
C GLY A 150 14.20 7.42 18.30
N TYR A 151 13.99 8.36 19.21
CA TYR A 151 12.69 8.99 19.40
C TYR A 151 12.87 10.50 19.58
N ASP A 152 12.23 11.27 18.72
CA ASP A 152 12.26 12.72 18.77
C ASP A 152 11.06 13.23 19.56
N HIS A 153 11.28 13.55 20.84
CA HIS A 153 10.23 14.05 21.72
C HIS A 153 9.73 15.44 21.33
N SER A 154 10.55 16.26 20.68
CA SER A 154 10.15 17.60 20.23
C SER A 154 9.18 17.48 19.08
N LEU A 155 9.51 16.67 18.08
CA LEU A 155 8.63 16.35 16.94
C LEU A 155 7.32 15.69 17.41
N ALA A 156 7.40 14.76 18.38
CA ALA A 156 6.21 14.10 18.93
C ALA A 156 5.22 15.12 19.52
N ARG A 157 5.72 16.06 20.33
CA ARG A 157 4.90 17.12 20.96
C ARG A 157 4.32 18.07 19.92
N GLU A 158 5.11 18.44 18.91
CA GLU A 158 4.65 19.30 17.81
C GLU A 158 3.50 18.67 17.03
N LEU A 159 3.64 17.38 16.66
CA LEU A 159 2.60 16.64 15.96
C LEU A 159 1.33 16.48 16.82
N GLU A 160 1.48 16.26 18.11
CA GLU A 160 0.34 16.20 19.04
C GLU A 160 -0.39 17.56 19.12
N TYR A 161 0.36 18.66 19.21
CA TYR A 161 -0.19 20.02 19.25
C TYR A 161 -0.96 20.36 17.97
N GLU A 162 -0.38 20.13 16.80
CA GLU A 162 -1.05 20.40 15.53
C GLU A 162 -2.25 19.46 15.30
N SER A 163 -2.18 18.20 15.76
CA SER A 163 -3.33 17.29 15.73
C SER A 163 -4.51 17.81 16.56
N LYS A 164 -4.27 18.32 17.78
CA LYS A 164 -5.30 18.90 18.65
C LYS A 164 -5.95 20.13 18.00
N LYS A 165 -5.13 21.02 17.45
CA LYS A 165 -5.58 22.24 16.74
C LYS A 165 -6.38 21.93 15.48
N TRP A 166 -6.02 20.87 14.76
CA TRP A 166 -6.82 20.41 13.62
C TRP A 166 -8.18 19.88 14.06
N LYS A 167 -8.23 19.04 15.10
CA LYS A 167 -9.50 18.52 15.66
C LYS A 167 -10.44 19.63 16.13
N SER A 168 -9.92 20.65 16.81
CA SER A 168 -10.74 21.77 17.30
C SER A 168 -11.34 22.63 16.17
N LYS A 169 -10.70 22.65 14.99
CA LYS A 169 -11.22 23.35 13.80
C LYS A 169 -12.19 22.50 12.99
N ASN A 170 -12.15 21.18 13.17
CA ASN A 170 -12.81 20.22 12.29
C ASN A 170 -13.76 19.31 13.07
N THR A 171 -14.41 19.82 14.11
CA THR A 171 -15.45 19.12 14.87
C THR A 171 -16.56 18.70 13.91
N PHE A 172 -16.48 17.46 13.46
CA PHE A 172 -17.57 16.78 12.79
C PHE A 172 -18.73 16.68 13.78
N ILE A 173 -19.81 17.41 13.53
CA ILE A 173 -21.07 17.28 14.25
C ILE A 173 -21.82 16.12 13.57
N PRO A 174 -21.92 14.93 14.19
CA PRO A 174 -22.75 13.87 13.64
C PRO A 174 -24.21 14.26 13.92
N GLY A 175 -24.93 14.76 12.91
CA GLY A 175 -26.34 15.09 13.11
C GLY A 175 -27.08 15.85 12.02
N ASP A 176 -26.43 16.71 11.23
CA ASP A 176 -27.16 17.57 10.30
C ASP A 176 -26.84 17.29 8.83
N GLY A 177 -27.84 16.72 8.15
CA GLY A 177 -28.06 16.95 6.72
C GLY A 177 -27.21 16.13 5.77
N ALA A 178 -27.53 14.84 5.65
CA ALA A 178 -27.34 14.16 4.38
C ALA A 178 -28.25 14.82 3.32
N THR A 179 -27.75 15.82 2.61
CA THR A 179 -28.31 16.17 1.30
C THR A 179 -27.61 15.31 0.25
N PRO A 180 -28.34 14.45 -0.48
CA PRO A 180 -27.73 13.64 -1.54
C PRO A 180 -27.10 14.55 -2.59
N ILE A 181 -25.80 14.37 -2.86
CA ILE A 181 -25.17 14.94 -4.04
C ILE A 181 -25.76 14.22 -5.25
N ASP A 182 -26.78 14.81 -5.84
CA ASP A 182 -27.40 14.38 -7.09
C ASP A 182 -26.35 14.38 -8.20
N ARG A 183 -25.88 13.18 -8.55
CA ARG A 183 -25.02 12.94 -9.71
C ARG A 183 -25.86 12.86 -10.98
N THR A 184 -26.58 13.93 -11.31
CA THR A 184 -27.15 14.10 -12.65
C THR A 184 -26.87 15.48 -13.22
N ARG A 185 -25.62 15.69 -13.67
CA ARG A 185 -25.33 16.75 -14.64
C ARG A 185 -24.91 16.15 -15.98
N LYS A 186 -25.94 15.86 -16.79
CA LYS A 186 -25.84 15.64 -18.23
C LYS A 186 -24.99 16.76 -18.86
N ARG A 187 -23.89 16.39 -19.52
CA ARG A 187 -23.14 17.27 -20.42
C ARG A 187 -24.06 17.65 -21.58
N LYS A 188 -24.61 18.87 -21.57
CA LYS A 188 -25.25 19.48 -22.75
C LYS A 188 -24.15 19.72 -23.80
N ARG A 189 -24.27 19.02 -24.92
CA ARG A 189 -23.50 19.23 -26.15
C ARG A 189 -24.11 20.46 -26.83
N THR A 190 -23.46 21.61 -26.73
CA THR A 190 -23.85 22.81 -27.50
C THR A 190 -23.33 22.69 -28.92
N THR A 191 -24.24 22.41 -29.84
CA THR A 191 -24.14 22.76 -31.26
C THR A 191 -24.36 24.27 -31.41
N ARG A 192 -23.46 24.94 -32.12
CA ARG A 192 -23.75 26.16 -32.87
C ARG A 192 -23.08 26.02 -34.22
N GLY A 193 -23.91 25.92 -35.26
CA GLY A 193 -23.51 26.23 -36.62
C GLY A 193 -23.70 27.72 -36.89
N ALA A 194 -22.80 28.24 -37.70
CA ALA A 194 -23.07 29.12 -38.83
C ALA A 194 -21.91 28.90 -39.81
#